data_AF-A0A820WQ31-F1
#
_entry.id   AF-A0A820WQ31-F1
#
_cell.length_a   1.000
_cell.length_b   1.000
_cell.length_c   1.000
_cell.angle_alpha   90.00
_cell.angle_beta   90.00
_cell.angle_gamma   90.00
#
_symmetry.space_group_name_H-M   'P 1'
#
loop_
_entity.id
_entity.type
_entity.pdbx_description
1 polymer ?
#
loop_
_entity_poly.entity_id
_entity_poly.type
_entity_poly.pdbx_seq_one_letter_code
_entity_poly.pdbx_strand_id
1 'polypeptide(L)'
;MTDEKVSNRCQYVCPRKQRQCKMFPSTPLSTYCMEHVLYDPDIDETTKNSLRIPCPLNPLHSISPHDLQRHIRKCNQRPIILGPFHRPNCNSGLECDNHDDYPTILQEITDEELQEFIIRMETIHDNLVKQPLENKQTNFDYYLSNVNVNELGNRARKHLQQIGSLIAHIVQLDLLQANTCFVEMGAGRGQLSHELHACLKQESSVNFALIERDHQRYRYDAHHRHEHQGPSFERYRLDIRDLYLSELPSIKNNQLEKHVVIISKHLCGGATDLALRCAVDAQRNCHNIRAIIIALCCHHRLLWNDYVGKEFFHRLNLTPKDFSLIRTLTSWCTSENRHRMPNDGKRSTIDGIALQSTSLISKDRSTYSKQRLFSIEQQEKIGLKAKRILDWGRIEYLNENGFNAHLKVYVSKNITLENIALIATSMST
;
A
#
# COMPACT_ATOMS: atom_id res chain seq x y z
N MET A 1 59.62 -9.06 -11.89
CA MET A 1 58.34 -8.48 -12.32
C MET A 1 57.24 -9.24 -11.61
N THR A 2 56.74 -8.69 -10.52
CA THR A 2 55.64 -9.26 -9.75
C THR A 2 54.33 -8.85 -10.43
N ASP A 3 53.60 -9.82 -10.97
CA ASP A 3 52.21 -9.63 -11.42
C ASP A 3 51.36 -9.20 -10.21
N GLU A 4 51.16 -7.90 -10.04
CA GLU A 4 50.12 -7.38 -9.17
C GLU A 4 48.78 -7.84 -9.74
N LYS A 5 48.09 -8.71 -9.01
CA LYS A 5 46.70 -9.09 -9.29
C LYS A 5 45.84 -7.82 -9.26
N VAL A 6 45.61 -7.25 -10.44
CA VAL A 6 44.60 -6.20 -10.64
C VAL A 6 43.30 -6.73 -10.04
N SER A 7 42.80 -6.06 -9.01
CA SER A 7 41.53 -6.41 -8.39
C SER A 7 40.44 -6.39 -9.46
N ASN A 8 39.82 -7.55 -9.73
CA ASN A 8 38.68 -7.67 -10.66
C ASN A 8 37.42 -6.95 -10.16
N ARG A 9 37.49 -6.15 -9.09
CA ARG A 9 36.34 -5.45 -8.51
C ARG A 9 36.64 -4.00 -8.28
N CYS A 10 35.61 -3.19 -8.45
CA CYS A 10 35.62 -1.76 -8.21
C CYS A 10 36.17 -1.45 -6.81
N GLN A 11 37.18 -0.59 -6.76
CA GLN A 11 37.88 -0.25 -5.52
C GLN A 11 37.07 0.65 -4.57
N TYR A 12 35.95 1.23 -5.03
CA TYR A 12 35.06 2.05 -4.21
C TYR A 12 34.50 1.30 -2.99
N VAL A 13 34.65 1.89 -1.80
CA VAL A 13 34.09 1.37 -0.55
C VAL A 13 32.74 2.04 -0.29
N CYS A 14 31.65 1.26 -0.30
CA CYS A 14 30.30 1.76 -0.05
C CYS A 14 30.16 2.21 1.43
N PRO A 15 30.02 3.51 1.75
CA PRO A 15 30.07 3.99 3.13
C PRO A 15 28.99 3.39 4.04
N ARG A 16 27.77 3.21 3.51
CA ARG A 16 26.65 2.61 4.26
C ARG A 16 26.82 1.11 4.53
N LYS A 17 27.55 0.39 3.68
CA LYS A 17 27.67 -1.07 3.74
C LYS A 17 29.03 -1.53 4.27
N GLN A 18 29.95 -0.59 4.51
CA GLN A 18 31.31 -0.84 5.03
C GLN A 18 32.03 -1.97 4.27
N ARG A 19 31.87 -2.00 2.94
CA ARG A 19 32.47 -3.02 2.07
C ARG A 19 32.71 -2.47 0.67
N GLN A 20 33.69 -3.06 -0.03
CA GLN A 20 33.94 -2.75 -1.44
C GLN A 20 32.73 -3.05 -2.33
N CYS A 21 32.60 -2.24 -3.39
CA CYS A 21 31.64 -2.44 -4.45
C CYS A 21 31.86 -3.81 -5.11
N LYS A 22 30.76 -4.50 -5.43
CA LYS A 22 30.83 -5.83 -6.08
C LYS A 22 30.86 -5.74 -7.61
N MET A 23 30.73 -4.55 -8.16
CA MET A 23 30.72 -4.33 -9.61
C MET A 23 32.14 -4.42 -10.17
N PHE A 24 32.24 -4.82 -11.43
CA PHE A 24 33.49 -4.87 -12.16
C PHE A 24 33.84 -3.48 -12.71
N PRO A 25 35.13 -3.13 -12.79
CA PRO A 25 35.56 -1.95 -13.52
C PRO A 25 35.07 -2.00 -14.97
N SER A 26 34.65 -0.85 -15.49
CA SER A 26 33.92 -0.79 -16.78
C SER A 26 34.81 -0.37 -17.95
N THR A 27 36.00 0.12 -17.68
CA THR A 27 37.00 0.53 -18.67
C THR A 27 38.37 0.03 -18.23
N PRO A 28 39.27 -0.35 -19.15
CA PRO A 28 40.63 -0.75 -18.80
C PRO A 28 41.45 0.40 -18.16
N LEU A 29 40.97 1.64 -18.29
CA LEU A 29 41.58 2.85 -17.74
C LEU A 29 41.17 3.15 -16.29
N SER A 30 40.20 2.43 -15.72
CA SER A 30 39.64 2.72 -14.40
C SER A 30 39.70 1.49 -13.52
N THR A 31 40.00 1.66 -12.24
CA THR A 31 39.83 0.59 -11.23
C THR A 31 38.44 0.64 -10.59
N TYR A 32 37.56 1.53 -11.07
CA TYR A 32 36.20 1.77 -10.58
C TYR A 32 35.16 1.34 -11.62
N CYS A 33 33.97 0.95 -11.16
CA CYS A 33 32.85 0.68 -12.06
C CYS A 33 32.24 1.99 -12.58
N MET A 34 31.45 1.92 -13.65
CA MET A 34 30.80 3.08 -14.26
C MET A 34 29.93 3.92 -13.32
N GLU A 35 29.46 3.37 -12.20
CA GLU A 35 28.68 4.12 -11.21
C GLU A 35 29.55 4.92 -10.23
N HIS A 36 30.80 4.50 -10.04
CA HIS A 36 31.74 5.12 -9.11
C HIS A 36 32.97 5.72 -9.81
N VAL A 37 33.00 5.78 -11.14
CA VAL A 37 34.12 6.33 -11.93
C VAL A 37 34.45 7.78 -11.58
N LEU A 38 33.45 8.55 -11.13
CA LEU A 38 33.64 9.92 -10.64
C LEU A 38 34.51 10.01 -9.36
N TYR A 39 34.66 8.90 -8.63
CA TYR A 39 35.49 8.82 -7.42
C TYR A 39 36.86 8.18 -7.68
N ASP A 40 37.20 7.87 -8.93
CA ASP A 40 38.49 7.29 -9.29
C ASP A 40 39.60 8.36 -9.18
N PRO A 41 40.61 8.20 -8.30
CA PRO A 41 41.69 9.18 -8.18
C PRO A 41 42.63 9.19 -9.39
N ASP A 42 42.68 8.10 -10.16
CA ASP A 42 43.67 7.90 -11.23
C ASP A 42 43.21 8.46 -12.59
N ILE A 43 41.96 8.96 -12.67
CA ILE A 43 41.37 9.52 -13.88
C ILE A 43 41.20 11.04 -13.73
N ASP A 44 41.63 11.79 -14.75
CA ASP A 44 41.44 13.24 -14.80
C ASP A 44 39.96 13.64 -14.93
N GLU A 45 39.63 14.84 -14.46
CA GLU A 45 38.24 15.34 -14.43
C GLU A 45 37.60 15.44 -15.83
N THR A 46 38.38 15.70 -16.87
CA THR A 46 37.87 15.76 -18.26
C THR A 46 37.38 14.39 -18.70
N THR A 47 38.20 13.36 -18.47
CA THR A 47 37.85 11.98 -18.79
C THR A 47 36.68 11.49 -17.94
N LYS A 48 36.65 11.79 -16.63
CA LYS A 48 35.50 11.49 -15.76
C LYS A 48 34.20 12.08 -16.32
N ASN A 49 34.20 13.38 -16.62
CA ASN A 49 33.03 14.09 -17.12
C ASN A 49 32.57 13.62 -18.51
N SER A 50 33.48 13.05 -19.31
CA SER A 50 33.11 12.41 -20.59
C SER A 50 32.31 11.10 -20.39
N LEU A 51 32.60 10.35 -19.31
CA LEU A 51 31.98 9.07 -19.02
C LEU A 51 30.67 9.24 -18.23
N ARG A 52 30.72 10.07 -17.20
CA ARG A 52 29.61 10.34 -16.27
C ARG A 52 29.63 11.81 -15.86
N ILE A 53 28.45 12.37 -15.63
CA ILE A 53 28.29 13.65 -14.94
C ILE A 53 27.33 13.47 -13.77
N PRO A 54 27.44 14.26 -12.69
CA PRO A 54 26.40 14.34 -11.67
C PRO A 54 25.05 14.70 -12.32
N CYS A 55 23.98 14.06 -11.88
CA CYS A 55 22.65 14.43 -12.39
C CYS A 55 22.30 15.86 -11.95
N PRO A 56 21.82 16.72 -12.87
CA PRO A 56 21.49 18.10 -12.54
C PRO A 56 20.27 18.23 -11.62
N LEU A 57 19.43 17.19 -11.53
CA LEU A 57 18.25 17.16 -10.66
C LEU A 57 18.58 16.63 -9.25
N ASN A 58 19.62 15.80 -9.11
CA ASN A 58 20.10 15.31 -7.82
C ASN A 58 21.55 14.79 -7.96
N PRO A 59 22.55 15.47 -7.41
CA PRO A 59 23.95 15.09 -7.58
C PRO A 59 24.36 13.82 -6.83
N LEU A 60 23.46 13.20 -6.05
CA LEU A 60 23.72 11.91 -5.36
C LEU A 60 23.80 10.71 -6.32
N HIS A 61 23.44 10.88 -7.60
CA HIS A 61 23.66 9.87 -8.63
C HIS A 61 24.27 10.49 -9.90
N SER A 62 24.92 9.65 -10.70
CA SER A 62 25.57 10.06 -11.94
C SER A 62 24.86 9.49 -13.17
N ILE A 63 25.07 10.13 -14.32
CA ILE A 63 24.44 9.79 -15.59
C ILE A 63 25.45 9.92 -16.74
N SER A 64 25.23 9.19 -17.83
CA SER A 64 26.02 9.43 -19.05
C SER A 64 25.64 10.80 -19.63
N PRO A 65 26.62 11.65 -20.05
CA PRO A 65 26.34 12.94 -20.69
C PRO A 65 25.43 12.82 -21.91
N HIS A 66 25.63 11.78 -22.73
CA HIS A 66 24.81 11.51 -23.91
C HIS A 66 23.32 11.25 -23.57
N ASP A 67 23.05 10.77 -22.34
CA ASP A 67 21.71 10.47 -21.88
C ASP A 67 21.05 11.60 -21.10
N LEU A 68 21.69 12.76 -20.95
CA LEU A 68 21.23 13.84 -20.09
C LEU A 68 19.77 14.24 -20.35
N GLN A 69 19.43 14.57 -21.60
CA GLN A 69 18.06 14.99 -21.95
C GLN A 69 17.03 13.88 -21.70
N ARG A 70 17.38 12.64 -22.05
CA ARG A 70 16.53 11.47 -21.83
C ARG A 70 16.36 11.17 -20.34
N HIS A 71 17.42 11.34 -19.56
CA HIS A 71 17.44 11.14 -18.12
C HIS A 71 16.57 12.16 -17.39
N ILE A 72 16.73 13.47 -17.66
CA ILE A 72 15.98 14.53 -16.98
C ILE A 72 14.47 14.27 -17.05
N ARG A 73 13.97 13.78 -18.19
CA ARG A 73 12.55 13.44 -18.37
C ARG A 73 12.06 12.28 -17.49
N LYS A 74 12.93 11.32 -17.19
CA LYS A 74 12.61 10.07 -16.47
C LYS A 74 13.28 9.95 -15.09
N CYS A 75 13.94 11.01 -14.62
CA CYS A 75 14.68 10.97 -13.37
C CYS A 75 13.72 10.78 -12.20
N ASN A 76 14.00 9.82 -11.33
CA ASN A 76 13.18 9.55 -10.15
C ASN A 76 13.22 10.69 -9.13
N GLN A 77 14.22 11.57 -9.23
CA GLN A 77 14.45 12.73 -8.36
C GLN A 77 14.01 14.04 -9.01
N ARG A 78 13.30 13.97 -10.15
CA ARG A 78 12.72 15.16 -10.79
C ARG A 78 11.73 15.84 -9.82
N PRO A 79 11.80 17.18 -9.65
CA PRO A 79 10.82 17.92 -8.87
C PRO A 79 9.40 17.66 -9.40
N ILE A 80 8.50 17.28 -8.49
CA ILE A 80 7.09 17.09 -8.79
C ILE A 80 6.46 18.47 -8.74
N ILE A 81 5.89 18.93 -9.86
CA ILE A 81 5.08 20.15 -9.85
C ILE A 81 3.74 19.76 -9.23
N LEU A 82 3.50 20.25 -8.02
CA LEU A 82 2.28 19.99 -7.27
C LEU A 82 1.20 20.96 -7.77
N GLY A 83 0.11 20.40 -8.29
CA GLY A 83 -1.04 21.17 -8.76
C GLY A 83 -2.03 21.49 -7.63
N PRO A 84 -3.23 22.02 -7.95
CA PRO A 84 -4.24 22.39 -6.95
C PRO A 84 -4.79 21.20 -6.15
N PHE A 85 -4.57 19.97 -6.64
CA PHE A 85 -4.85 18.71 -5.96
C PHE A 85 -3.90 18.36 -4.81
N HIS A 86 -2.87 19.17 -4.55
CA HIS A 86 -1.99 19.02 -3.39
C HIS A 86 -2.32 20.07 -2.33
N ARG A 87 -2.81 19.61 -1.18
CA ARG A 87 -3.02 20.42 0.03
C ARG A 87 -2.34 19.71 1.21
N PRO A 88 -1.21 20.23 1.73
CA PRO A 88 -0.46 19.57 2.79
C PRO A 88 -1.34 19.19 3.97
N ASN A 89 -1.24 17.94 4.41
CA ASN A 89 -1.89 17.38 5.59
C ASN A 89 -3.43 17.49 5.61
N CYS A 90 -4.10 17.76 4.48
CA CYS A 90 -5.55 17.93 4.48
C CYS A 90 -6.30 16.67 4.93
N ASN A 91 -5.69 15.49 4.81
CA ASN A 91 -6.26 14.22 5.27
C ASN A 91 -5.62 13.72 6.57
N SER A 92 -4.83 14.52 7.31
CA SER A 92 -4.16 14.07 8.54
C SER A 92 -5.07 13.95 9.78
N GLY A 93 -6.31 14.44 9.70
CA GLY A 93 -7.20 14.54 10.87
C GLY A 93 -6.93 15.80 11.69
N LEU A 94 -7.56 15.91 12.86
CA LEU A 94 -7.43 17.07 13.75
C LEU A 94 -6.19 16.95 14.63
N GLU A 95 -5.44 18.05 14.75
CA GLU A 95 -4.21 18.08 15.55
C GLU A 95 -4.48 17.88 17.05
N CYS A 96 -5.62 18.36 17.56
CA CYS A 96 -6.01 18.19 18.96
C CYS A 96 -6.23 16.72 19.37
N ASP A 97 -6.45 15.83 18.40
CA ASP A 97 -6.68 14.41 18.63
C ASP A 97 -5.40 13.58 18.45
N ASN A 98 -4.26 14.24 18.28
CA ASN A 98 -2.97 13.58 18.15
C ASN A 98 -2.50 13.03 19.49
N HIS A 99 -1.91 11.85 19.45
CA HIS A 99 -1.36 11.16 20.60
C HIS A 99 -0.04 10.49 20.22
N ASP A 100 0.85 10.34 21.19
CA ASP A 100 2.04 9.49 21.05
C ASP A 100 1.63 8.01 20.89
N ASP A 101 2.39 7.25 20.09
CA ASP A 101 2.18 5.82 19.91
C ASP A 101 2.72 5.03 21.12
N TYR A 102 2.14 3.86 21.38
CA TYR A 102 2.56 2.94 22.45
C TYR A 102 3.10 1.63 21.85
N PRO A 103 4.34 1.62 21.30
CA PRO A 103 4.88 0.48 20.57
C PRO A 103 5.24 -0.72 21.45
N THR A 104 5.39 -0.51 22.76
CA THR A 104 5.79 -1.52 23.75
C THR A 104 4.66 -1.91 24.72
N ILE A 105 3.43 -1.52 24.41
CA ILE A 105 2.28 -1.69 25.29
C ILE A 105 2.06 -3.13 25.76
N LEU A 106 2.27 -4.10 24.86
CA LEU A 106 2.07 -5.51 25.19
C LEU A 106 3.08 -6.00 26.23
N GLN A 107 4.30 -5.43 26.27
CA GLN A 107 5.32 -5.76 27.26
C GLN A 107 5.07 -5.10 28.62
N GLU A 108 4.37 -3.97 28.64
CA GLU A 108 4.20 -3.12 29.83
C GLU A 108 3.06 -3.55 30.75
N ILE A 109 2.03 -4.19 30.21
CA ILE A 109 0.88 -4.67 31.01
C ILE A 109 1.22 -5.99 31.73
N THR A 110 0.41 -6.45 32.68
CA THR A 110 0.53 -7.82 33.25
C THR A 110 -0.18 -8.86 32.39
N ASP A 111 -0.15 -10.13 32.80
CA ASP A 111 -0.91 -11.19 32.12
C ASP A 111 -2.40 -11.12 32.48
N GLU A 112 -2.73 -10.75 33.72
CA GLU A 112 -4.09 -10.52 34.21
C GLU A 112 -4.73 -9.32 33.48
N GLU A 113 -4.03 -8.19 33.40
CA GLU A 113 -4.50 -7.00 32.68
C GLU A 113 -4.78 -7.32 31.20
N LEU A 114 -3.94 -8.14 30.57
CA LEU A 114 -4.13 -8.57 29.18
C LEU A 114 -5.38 -9.45 29.04
N GLN A 115 -5.61 -10.39 29.95
CA GLN A 115 -6.79 -11.25 29.94
C GLN A 115 -8.08 -10.45 30.14
N GLU A 116 -8.11 -9.55 31.14
CA GLU A 116 -9.23 -8.64 31.37
C GLU A 116 -9.52 -7.76 30.14
N PHE A 117 -8.47 -7.23 29.53
CA PHE A 117 -8.58 -6.44 28.31
C PHE A 117 -9.18 -7.26 27.16
N ILE A 118 -8.70 -8.50 26.95
CA ILE A 118 -9.22 -9.38 25.91
C ILE A 118 -10.70 -9.67 26.15
N ILE A 119 -11.12 -9.99 27.37
CA ILE A 119 -12.54 -10.23 27.71
C ILE A 119 -13.39 -9.00 27.35
N ARG A 120 -12.92 -7.80 27.72
CA ARG A 120 -13.60 -6.54 27.38
C ARG A 120 -13.68 -6.34 25.86
N MET A 121 -12.58 -6.57 25.15
CA MET A 121 -12.51 -6.47 23.68
C MET A 121 -13.47 -7.48 23.02
N GLU A 122 -13.51 -8.72 23.48
CA GLU A 122 -14.42 -9.74 22.96
C GLU A 122 -15.88 -9.37 23.20
N THR A 123 -16.20 -8.85 24.38
CA THR A 123 -17.54 -8.35 24.72
C THR A 123 -17.97 -7.22 23.78
N ILE A 124 -17.07 -6.27 23.48
CA ILE A 124 -17.33 -5.20 22.50
C ILE A 124 -17.60 -5.80 21.11
N HIS A 125 -16.75 -6.71 20.68
CA HIS A 125 -16.91 -7.37 19.38
C HIS A 125 -18.24 -8.09 19.27
N ASP A 126 -18.57 -8.94 20.24
CA ASP A 126 -19.71 -9.85 20.16
C ASP A 126 -21.06 -9.10 20.27
N ASN A 127 -21.08 -7.93 20.90
CA ASN A 127 -22.29 -7.10 21.04
C ASN A 127 -22.51 -6.11 19.88
N LEU A 128 -21.44 -5.57 19.29
CA LEU A 128 -21.55 -4.42 18.36
C LEU A 128 -21.13 -4.76 16.93
N VAL A 129 -20.15 -5.64 16.75
CA VAL A 129 -19.50 -5.81 15.47
C VAL A 129 -20.23 -6.86 14.64
N LYS A 130 -20.81 -6.44 13.51
CA LYS A 130 -21.46 -7.37 12.59
C LYS A 130 -20.41 -8.15 11.79
N GLN A 131 -20.71 -9.43 11.56
CA GLN A 131 -19.86 -10.29 10.74
C GLN A 131 -19.82 -9.79 9.29
N PRO A 132 -18.69 -9.92 8.59
CA PRO A 132 -18.60 -9.62 7.17
C PRO A 132 -19.61 -10.43 6.37
N LEU A 133 -20.21 -9.80 5.37
CA LEU A 133 -21.12 -10.47 4.46
C LEU A 133 -20.35 -11.47 3.60
N GLU A 134 -20.84 -12.71 3.57
CA GLU A 134 -20.24 -13.77 2.75
C GLU A 134 -20.31 -13.44 1.26
N ASN A 135 -19.31 -13.93 0.52
CA ASN A 135 -19.36 -13.87 -0.93
C ASN A 135 -20.23 -15.00 -1.46
N LYS A 136 -21.38 -14.67 -2.05
CA LYS A 136 -22.09 -15.63 -2.89
C LYS A 136 -21.27 -15.76 -4.17
N GLN A 137 -20.50 -16.85 -4.29
CA GLN A 137 -19.59 -17.19 -5.40
C GLN A 137 -19.87 -16.38 -6.68
N THR A 138 -19.15 -15.29 -6.85
CA THR A 138 -19.10 -14.55 -8.11
C THR A 138 -18.06 -15.22 -8.99
N ASN A 139 -18.45 -15.61 -10.19
CA ASN A 139 -17.57 -16.29 -11.14
C ASN A 139 -16.54 -15.28 -11.67
N PHE A 140 -15.39 -15.17 -10.99
CA PHE A 140 -14.38 -14.14 -11.28
C PHE A 140 -13.63 -14.39 -12.59
N ASP A 141 -13.67 -15.61 -13.11
CA ASP A 141 -12.99 -16.03 -14.34
C ASP A 141 -13.48 -15.25 -15.57
N TYR A 142 -14.70 -14.68 -15.51
CA TYR A 142 -15.27 -13.91 -16.61
C TYR A 142 -14.48 -12.62 -16.93
N TYR A 143 -13.82 -12.03 -15.93
CA TYR A 143 -13.17 -10.71 -16.06
C TYR A 143 -11.65 -10.79 -16.25
N LEU A 144 -11.08 -12.00 -16.27
CA LEU A 144 -9.65 -12.26 -16.47
C LEU A 144 -9.38 -12.97 -17.81
N SER A 145 -10.33 -12.91 -18.75
CA SER A 145 -10.44 -13.77 -19.94
C SER A 145 -9.24 -13.80 -20.88
N ASN A 146 -8.30 -12.84 -20.76
CA ASN A 146 -7.08 -12.75 -21.58
C ASN A 146 -5.83 -13.32 -20.91
N VAL A 147 -5.93 -13.89 -19.70
CA VAL A 147 -4.76 -14.36 -18.94
C VAL A 147 -4.82 -15.87 -18.74
N ASN A 148 -3.85 -16.60 -19.29
CA ASN A 148 -3.71 -18.04 -19.01
C ASN A 148 -3.20 -18.24 -17.56
N VAL A 149 -4.14 -18.37 -16.63
CA VAL A 149 -3.88 -18.48 -15.18
C VAL A 149 -2.96 -19.65 -14.83
N ASN A 150 -2.93 -20.69 -15.68
CA ASN A 150 -2.14 -21.91 -15.46
C ASN A 150 -0.64 -21.74 -15.75
N GLU A 151 -0.27 -20.72 -16.52
CA GLU A 151 1.14 -20.40 -16.82
C GLU A 151 1.76 -19.43 -15.80
N LEU A 152 0.94 -18.90 -14.89
CA LEU A 152 1.38 -17.95 -13.88
C LEU A 152 1.90 -18.66 -12.63
N GLY A 153 3.02 -18.14 -12.10
CA GLY A 153 3.48 -18.52 -10.77
C GLY A 153 2.41 -18.24 -9.70
N ASN A 154 2.35 -19.09 -8.67
CA ASN A 154 1.32 -19.05 -7.62
C ASN A 154 1.04 -17.66 -7.04
N ARG A 155 2.07 -16.84 -6.86
CA ARG A 155 1.94 -15.47 -6.37
C ARG A 155 1.16 -14.58 -7.35
N ALA A 156 1.52 -14.60 -8.63
CA ALA A 156 0.86 -13.79 -9.65
C ALA A 156 -0.63 -14.20 -9.78
N ARG A 157 -0.91 -15.51 -9.76
CA ARG A 157 -2.27 -16.05 -9.71
C ARG A 157 -3.08 -15.53 -8.53
N LYS A 158 -2.57 -15.67 -7.30
CA LYS A 158 -3.24 -15.12 -6.09
C LYS A 158 -3.47 -13.62 -6.18
N HIS A 159 -2.55 -12.87 -6.76
CA HIS A 159 -2.70 -11.43 -6.96
C HIS A 159 -3.83 -11.11 -7.95
N LEU A 160 -3.93 -11.82 -9.08
CA LEU A 160 -5.00 -11.62 -10.06
C LEU A 160 -6.37 -12.03 -9.51
N GLN A 161 -6.46 -13.14 -8.78
CA GLN A 161 -7.72 -13.56 -8.15
C GLN A 161 -8.27 -12.51 -7.18
N GLN A 162 -7.40 -11.84 -6.41
CA GLN A 162 -7.81 -10.71 -5.57
C GLN A 162 -8.32 -9.53 -6.39
N ILE A 163 -7.67 -9.20 -7.51
CA ILE A 163 -8.07 -8.09 -8.40
C ILE A 163 -9.42 -8.41 -9.06
N GLY A 164 -9.54 -9.58 -9.68
CA GLY A 164 -10.79 -10.02 -10.31
C GLY A 164 -11.96 -10.04 -9.32
N SER A 165 -11.70 -10.35 -8.05
CA SER A 165 -12.73 -10.26 -7.01
C SER A 165 -13.21 -8.85 -6.69
N LEU A 166 -12.28 -7.90 -6.55
CA LEU A 166 -12.66 -6.50 -6.37
C LEU A 166 -13.44 -5.97 -7.59
N ILE A 167 -13.02 -6.33 -8.80
CA ILE A 167 -13.72 -5.97 -10.04
C ILE A 167 -15.14 -6.56 -10.07
N ALA A 168 -15.32 -7.82 -9.67
CA ALA A 168 -16.66 -8.41 -9.62
C ALA A 168 -17.60 -7.67 -8.66
N HIS A 169 -17.10 -7.12 -7.55
CA HIS A 169 -17.92 -6.26 -6.68
C HIS A 169 -18.25 -4.91 -7.33
N ILE A 170 -17.34 -4.33 -8.11
CA ILE A 170 -17.63 -3.13 -8.91
C ILE A 170 -18.77 -3.40 -9.90
N VAL A 171 -18.73 -4.54 -10.59
CA VAL A 171 -19.79 -4.95 -11.52
C VAL A 171 -21.10 -5.23 -10.80
N GLN A 172 -21.07 -5.95 -9.68
CA GLN A 172 -22.27 -6.29 -8.92
C GLN A 172 -23.00 -5.05 -8.39
N LEU A 173 -22.27 -3.99 -8.09
CA LEU A 173 -22.80 -2.70 -7.65
C LEU A 173 -23.22 -1.79 -8.81
N ASP A 174 -23.16 -2.29 -10.05
CA ASP A 174 -23.45 -1.55 -11.28
C ASP A 174 -22.66 -0.23 -11.38
N LEU A 175 -21.37 -0.29 -11.05
CA LEU A 175 -20.49 0.89 -11.04
C LEU A 175 -19.70 1.07 -12.36
N LEU A 176 -19.80 0.13 -13.30
CA LEU A 176 -19.20 0.23 -14.63
C LEU A 176 -20.10 1.07 -15.56
N GLN A 177 -20.32 2.33 -15.19
CA GLN A 177 -21.18 3.25 -15.92
C GLN A 177 -20.35 4.31 -16.68
N ALA A 178 -20.93 4.87 -17.73
CA ALA A 178 -20.38 6.04 -18.41
C ALA A 178 -20.19 7.22 -17.43
N ASN A 179 -19.30 8.15 -17.76
CA ASN A 179 -18.97 9.32 -16.93
C ASN A 179 -18.46 8.96 -15.51
N THR A 180 -17.74 7.85 -15.38
CA THR A 180 -17.17 7.41 -14.09
C THR A 180 -15.67 7.68 -14.03
N CYS A 181 -15.19 8.26 -12.93
CA CYS A 181 -13.77 8.36 -12.60
C CYS A 181 -13.42 7.33 -11.51
N PHE A 182 -12.64 6.31 -11.87
CA PHE A 182 -12.07 5.37 -10.92
C PHE A 182 -10.78 5.94 -10.32
N VAL A 183 -10.73 6.05 -9.00
CA VAL A 183 -9.56 6.57 -8.28
C VAL A 183 -8.91 5.42 -7.53
N GLU A 184 -7.77 4.94 -8.04
CA GLU A 184 -6.99 3.89 -7.39
C GLU A 184 -6.06 4.51 -6.34
N MET A 185 -6.42 4.35 -5.07
CA MET A 185 -5.64 4.82 -3.93
C MET A 185 -4.54 3.80 -3.60
N GLY A 186 -3.28 4.24 -3.57
CA GLY A 186 -2.14 3.35 -3.36
C GLY A 186 -1.92 2.43 -4.56
N ALA A 187 -1.91 3.01 -5.76
CA ALA A 187 -2.01 2.27 -7.00
C ALA A 187 -0.82 1.34 -7.29
N GLY A 188 0.35 1.55 -6.65
CA GLY A 188 1.54 0.78 -6.95
C GLY A 188 1.84 0.80 -8.45
N ARG A 189 1.85 -0.40 -9.06
CA ARG A 189 2.05 -0.56 -10.51
C ARG A 189 0.83 -0.24 -11.38
N GLY A 190 -0.34 0.05 -10.80
CA GLY A 190 -1.59 0.35 -11.50
C GLY A 190 -2.31 -0.88 -12.06
N GLN A 191 -2.11 -2.05 -11.44
CA GLN A 191 -2.65 -3.30 -11.98
C GLN A 191 -4.17 -3.39 -11.82
N LEU A 192 -4.75 -2.91 -10.71
CA LEU A 192 -6.20 -2.97 -10.52
C LEU A 192 -6.92 -2.12 -11.57
N SER A 193 -6.49 -0.87 -11.78
CA SER A 193 -7.05 -0.01 -12.85
C SER A 193 -6.85 -0.60 -14.24
N HIS A 194 -5.71 -1.26 -14.50
CA HIS A 194 -5.44 -1.91 -15.80
C HIS A 194 -6.41 -3.06 -16.09
N GLU A 195 -6.59 -3.99 -15.15
CA GLU A 195 -7.55 -5.10 -15.33
C GLU A 195 -9.00 -4.60 -15.39
N LEU A 196 -9.34 -3.58 -14.60
CA LEU A 196 -10.66 -2.96 -14.62
C LEU A 196 -10.95 -2.31 -15.98
N HIS A 197 -9.96 -1.62 -16.56
CA HIS A 197 -10.09 -1.05 -17.89
C HIS A 197 -10.33 -2.10 -18.97
N ALA A 198 -9.65 -3.25 -18.91
CA ALA A 198 -9.87 -4.35 -19.85
C ALA A 198 -11.33 -4.86 -19.85
N CYS A 199 -12.07 -4.66 -18.76
CA CYS A 199 -13.49 -5.03 -18.65
C CYS A 199 -14.44 -4.02 -19.33
N LEU A 200 -14.00 -2.79 -19.61
CA LEU A 200 -14.85 -1.67 -20.04
C LEU A 200 -15.01 -1.50 -21.55
N LYS A 201 -14.54 -2.44 -22.39
CA LYS A 201 -14.80 -2.52 -23.85
C LYS A 201 -14.70 -1.17 -24.63
N GLN A 202 -13.74 -0.31 -24.28
CA GLN A 202 -13.49 1.01 -24.90
C GLN A 202 -14.50 2.15 -24.59
N GLU A 203 -15.18 2.13 -23.44
CA GLU A 203 -15.96 3.28 -22.97
C GLU A 203 -15.07 4.52 -22.76
N SER A 204 -15.19 5.51 -23.67
CA SER A 204 -14.32 6.70 -23.69
C SER A 204 -14.65 7.74 -22.61
N SER A 205 -15.79 7.58 -21.92
CA SER A 205 -16.25 8.49 -20.85
C SER A 205 -15.76 8.10 -19.46
N VAL A 206 -14.96 7.03 -19.35
CA VAL A 206 -14.34 6.59 -18.09
C VAL A 206 -12.94 7.17 -17.94
N ASN A 207 -12.54 7.46 -16.70
CA ASN A 207 -11.21 7.96 -16.40
C ASN A 207 -10.61 7.20 -15.22
N PHE A 208 -9.28 7.12 -15.20
CA PHE A 208 -8.54 6.46 -14.14
C PHE A 208 -7.54 7.43 -13.54
N ALA A 209 -7.68 7.72 -12.25
CA ALA A 209 -6.72 8.50 -11.47
C ALA A 209 -5.98 7.57 -10.50
N LEU A 210 -4.66 7.46 -10.66
CA LEU A 210 -3.81 6.55 -9.90
C LEU A 210 -2.95 7.36 -8.92
N ILE A 211 -3.21 7.20 -7.62
CA ILE A 211 -2.50 7.91 -6.56
C ILE A 211 -1.44 7.00 -5.95
N GLU A 212 -0.18 7.42 -5.99
CA GLU A 212 0.93 6.63 -5.45
C GLU A 212 2.07 7.54 -4.99
N ARG A 213 2.52 7.41 -3.74
CA ARG A 213 3.59 8.26 -3.20
C ARG A 213 4.98 7.91 -3.77
N ASP A 214 5.21 6.63 -4.07
CA ASP A 214 6.52 6.08 -4.39
C ASP A 214 6.74 5.85 -5.89
N HIS A 215 8.01 5.83 -6.32
CA HIS A 215 8.33 5.50 -7.71
C HIS A 215 8.26 3.98 -7.94
N GLN A 216 7.30 3.55 -8.76
CA GLN A 216 7.12 2.13 -9.10
C GLN A 216 7.76 1.78 -10.45
N ARG A 217 8.50 0.66 -10.51
CA ARG A 217 9.03 0.09 -11.77
C ARG A 217 7.97 -0.81 -12.41
N TYR A 218 8.02 -0.99 -13.74
CA TYR A 218 7.09 -1.84 -14.51
C TYR A 218 5.61 -1.48 -14.29
N ARG A 219 5.28 -0.22 -14.62
CA ARG A 219 3.93 0.33 -14.49
C ARG A 219 3.04 -0.10 -15.65
N TYR A 220 1.82 -0.54 -15.35
CA TYR A 220 0.85 -0.97 -16.36
C TYR A 220 0.32 0.19 -17.20
N ASP A 221 0.37 1.42 -16.68
CA ASP A 221 0.05 2.66 -17.40
C ASP A 221 0.95 2.91 -18.63
N ALA A 222 2.07 2.19 -18.80
CA ALA A 222 2.83 2.23 -20.05
C ALA A 222 2.06 1.63 -21.24
N HIS A 223 1.18 0.65 -21.00
CA HIS A 223 0.35 0.03 -22.04
C HIS A 223 -0.68 1.00 -22.63
N HIS A 224 -1.02 2.07 -21.90
CA HIS A 224 -2.11 2.99 -22.24
C HIS A 224 -1.62 4.31 -22.84
N ARG A 225 -0.31 4.46 -23.09
CA ARG A 225 0.29 5.73 -23.56
C ARG A 225 0.09 6.04 -25.05
N HIS A 226 -0.31 5.06 -25.83
CA HIS A 226 -0.38 5.14 -27.30
C HIS A 226 -1.80 5.10 -27.84
N GLU A 227 -2.81 4.98 -26.97
CA GLU A 227 -4.20 4.92 -27.39
C GLU A 227 -4.75 6.34 -27.51
N HIS A 228 -4.81 6.84 -28.75
CA HIS A 228 -5.45 8.13 -29.06
C HIS A 228 -6.97 8.16 -28.79
N GLN A 229 -7.56 7.06 -28.30
CA GLN A 229 -9.01 6.87 -28.13
C GLN A 229 -9.40 5.99 -26.92
N GLY A 230 -8.51 5.82 -25.92
CA GLY A 230 -8.80 5.09 -24.67
C GLY A 230 -9.05 6.02 -23.46
N PRO A 231 -9.61 5.51 -22.35
CA PRO A 231 -9.88 6.30 -21.15
C PRO A 231 -8.60 6.94 -20.60
N SER A 232 -8.69 8.17 -20.08
CA SER A 232 -7.49 8.88 -19.62
C SER A 232 -6.94 8.25 -18.34
N PHE A 233 -5.70 7.75 -18.41
CA PHE A 233 -4.94 7.30 -17.26
C PHE A 233 -4.06 8.45 -16.74
N GLU A 234 -4.46 9.03 -15.61
CA GLU A 234 -3.73 10.07 -14.90
C GLU A 234 -3.03 9.45 -13.70
N ARG A 235 -1.72 9.64 -13.55
CA ARG A 235 -0.98 9.15 -12.39
C ARG A 235 -0.35 10.30 -11.62
N TYR A 236 -0.68 10.39 -10.33
CA TYR A 236 -0.19 11.41 -9.42
C TYR A 236 0.80 10.80 -8.45
N ARG A 237 2.02 11.34 -8.45
CA ARG A 237 3.01 11.01 -7.43
C ARG A 237 2.78 11.88 -6.20
N LEU A 238 1.95 11.40 -5.28
CA LEU A 238 1.40 12.17 -4.17
C LEU A 238 1.12 11.26 -2.98
N ASP A 239 1.39 11.74 -1.76
CA ASP A 239 0.91 11.07 -0.56
C ASP A 239 -0.60 11.32 -0.41
N ILE A 240 -1.37 10.28 -0.06
CA ILE A 240 -2.81 10.41 0.19
C ILE A 240 -3.06 11.42 1.32
N ARG A 241 -2.11 11.57 2.26
CA ARG A 241 -2.15 12.60 3.31
C ARG A 241 -2.37 14.01 2.78
N ASP A 242 -1.83 14.32 1.60
CA ASP A 242 -1.84 15.66 1.00
C ASP A 242 -2.79 15.77 -0.21
N LEU A 243 -3.53 14.69 -0.53
CA LEU A 243 -4.41 14.64 -1.69
C LEU A 243 -5.71 15.38 -1.44
N TYR A 244 -5.96 16.42 -2.22
CA TYR A 244 -7.27 17.07 -2.30
C TYR A 244 -8.02 16.59 -3.55
N LEU A 245 -8.88 15.59 -3.36
CA LEU A 245 -9.49 14.79 -4.43
C LEU A 245 -10.30 15.63 -5.42
N SER A 246 -11.07 16.60 -4.92
CA SER A 246 -11.96 17.46 -5.71
C SER A 246 -11.22 18.30 -6.77
N GLU A 247 -9.91 18.49 -6.63
CA GLU A 247 -9.08 19.27 -7.56
C GLU A 247 -8.29 18.40 -8.55
N LEU A 248 -8.54 17.09 -8.59
CA LEU A 248 -7.97 16.24 -9.63
C LEU A 248 -8.53 16.65 -11.01
N PRO A 249 -7.69 16.84 -12.04
CA PRO A 249 -8.11 17.15 -13.40
C PRO A 249 -9.23 16.24 -13.94
N SER A 250 -9.10 14.93 -13.78
CA SER A 250 -10.11 13.93 -14.18
C SER A 250 -11.46 14.08 -13.50
N ILE A 251 -11.54 14.78 -12.37
CA ILE A 251 -12.77 15.07 -11.61
C ILE A 251 -13.26 16.49 -11.95
N LYS A 252 -12.41 17.51 -11.78
CA LYS A 252 -12.77 18.93 -11.90
C LYS A 252 -13.06 19.42 -13.31
N ASN A 253 -12.31 18.97 -14.32
CA ASN A 253 -12.31 19.60 -15.66
C ASN A 253 -13.43 19.08 -16.59
N ASN A 254 -14.48 18.44 -16.07
CA ASN A 254 -15.51 17.86 -16.92
C ASN A 254 -16.76 18.72 -16.99
N GLN A 255 -17.33 18.77 -18.20
CA GLN A 255 -18.57 19.48 -18.49
C GLN A 255 -19.80 18.81 -17.85
N LEU A 256 -19.68 17.54 -17.46
CA LEU A 256 -20.71 16.75 -16.78
C LEU A 256 -20.18 16.30 -15.41
N GLU A 257 -21.05 16.26 -14.41
CA GLU A 257 -20.73 15.68 -13.10
C GLU A 257 -20.36 14.20 -13.27
N LYS A 258 -19.12 13.84 -12.92
CA LYS A 258 -18.67 12.46 -12.95
C LYS A 258 -19.00 11.74 -11.66
N HIS A 259 -19.42 10.49 -11.78
CA HIS A 259 -19.44 9.56 -10.65
C HIS A 259 -18.00 9.20 -10.27
N VAL A 260 -17.66 9.30 -9.00
CA VAL A 260 -16.32 8.95 -8.50
C VAL A 260 -16.41 7.63 -7.74
N VAL A 261 -15.56 6.68 -8.10
CA VAL A 261 -15.47 5.38 -7.43
C VAL A 261 -14.05 5.20 -6.91
N ILE A 262 -13.90 5.17 -5.59
CA ILE A 262 -12.60 5.01 -4.94
C ILE A 262 -12.33 3.52 -4.76
N ILE A 263 -11.22 3.05 -5.30
CA ILE A 263 -10.84 1.65 -5.26
C ILE A 263 -9.44 1.46 -4.68
N SER A 264 -9.22 0.35 -3.98
CA SER A 264 -7.86 -0.10 -3.67
C SER A 264 -7.80 -1.59 -3.41
N LYS A 265 -6.72 -2.21 -3.90
CA LYS A 265 -6.39 -3.58 -3.56
C LYS A 265 -5.78 -3.71 -2.18
N HIS A 266 -4.84 -2.83 -1.82
CA HIS A 266 -4.18 -2.84 -0.52
C HIS A 266 -3.72 -1.43 -0.17
N LEU A 267 -4.32 -0.84 0.87
CA LEU A 267 -3.79 0.33 1.55
C LEU A 267 -3.23 -0.10 2.90
N CYS A 268 -1.92 0.00 3.06
CA CYS A 268 -1.23 -0.47 4.26
C CYS A 268 -1.29 0.56 5.39
N GLY A 269 -1.63 0.11 6.61
CA GLY A 269 -1.62 0.94 7.81
C GLY A 269 -2.61 2.11 7.70
N GLY A 270 -2.21 3.29 8.18
CA GLY A 270 -3.06 4.51 8.20
C GLY A 270 -3.49 5.02 6.82
N ALA A 271 -2.91 4.53 5.72
CA ALA A 271 -3.28 4.97 4.38
C ALA A 271 -4.75 4.69 4.02
N THR A 272 -5.34 3.64 4.59
CA THR A 272 -6.79 3.38 4.44
C THR A 272 -7.58 4.53 5.03
N ASP A 273 -7.28 4.91 6.27
CA ASP A 273 -7.98 5.94 7.01
C ASP A 273 -7.77 7.35 6.42
N LEU A 274 -6.57 7.64 5.90
CA LEU A 274 -6.31 8.82 5.07
C LEU A 274 -7.21 8.87 3.82
N ALA A 275 -7.37 7.74 3.12
CA ALA A 275 -8.23 7.66 1.94
C ALA A 275 -9.71 7.81 2.29
N LEU A 276 -10.15 7.31 3.46
CA LEU A 276 -11.53 7.51 3.93
C LEU A 276 -11.81 8.98 4.26
N ARG A 277 -10.88 9.69 4.92
CA ARG A 277 -11.03 11.15 5.12
C ARG A 277 -11.08 11.91 3.80
N CYS A 278 -10.20 11.56 2.87
CA CYS A 278 -10.17 12.13 1.52
C CYS A 278 -11.51 11.93 0.79
N ALA A 279 -12.10 10.73 0.89
CA ALA A 279 -13.39 10.41 0.31
C ALA A 279 -14.54 11.21 0.94
N VAL A 280 -14.57 11.30 2.26
CA VAL A 280 -15.60 12.04 3.01
C VAL A 280 -15.53 13.54 2.71
N ASP A 281 -14.32 14.12 2.68
CA ASP A 281 -14.14 15.52 2.31
C ASP A 281 -14.62 15.79 0.87
N ALA A 282 -14.26 14.91 -0.07
CA ALA A 282 -14.74 15.01 -1.45
C ALA A 282 -16.26 14.86 -1.56
N GLN A 283 -16.88 13.98 -0.76
CA GLN A 283 -18.33 13.82 -0.73
C GLN A 283 -19.03 15.09 -0.22
N ARG A 284 -18.44 15.81 0.73
CA ARG A 284 -18.97 17.09 1.22
C ARG A 284 -18.80 18.23 0.20
N ASN A 285 -17.72 18.20 -0.57
CA ASN A 285 -17.39 19.26 -1.53
C ASN A 285 -18.01 19.05 -2.93
N CYS A 286 -18.29 17.80 -3.32
CA CYS A 286 -18.71 17.45 -4.69
C CYS A 286 -19.94 16.52 -4.76
N HIS A 287 -20.41 15.94 -3.65
CA HIS A 287 -21.52 14.97 -3.54
C HIS A 287 -21.46 13.74 -4.47
N ASN A 288 -20.37 13.54 -5.21
CA ASN A 288 -20.31 12.62 -6.35
C ASN A 288 -19.51 11.34 -6.06
N ILE A 289 -19.17 11.03 -4.81
CA ILE A 289 -18.55 9.75 -4.47
C ILE A 289 -19.63 8.67 -4.47
N ARG A 290 -19.71 7.89 -5.54
CA ARG A 290 -20.72 6.84 -5.68
C ARG A 290 -20.41 5.64 -4.78
N ALA A 291 -19.14 5.24 -4.71
CA ALA A 291 -18.72 4.10 -3.92
C ALA A 291 -17.24 4.14 -3.50
N ILE A 292 -16.93 3.43 -2.42
CA ILE A 292 -15.60 3.16 -1.88
C ILE A 292 -15.46 1.65 -1.74
N ILE A 293 -14.43 1.06 -2.37
CA ILE A 293 -14.16 -0.39 -2.33
C ILE A 293 -12.67 -0.59 -2.02
N ILE A 294 -12.35 -0.92 -0.77
CA ILE A 294 -10.96 -1.06 -0.31
C ILE A 294 -10.78 -2.43 0.34
N ALA A 295 -9.88 -3.25 -0.19
CA ALA A 295 -9.43 -4.45 0.52
C ALA A 295 -8.53 -4.07 1.71
N LEU A 296 -8.98 -4.46 2.91
CA LEU A 296 -8.38 -4.07 4.19
C LEU A 296 -7.20 -4.98 4.51
N CYS A 297 -6.08 -4.40 4.94
CA CYS A 297 -4.89 -5.14 5.32
C CYS A 297 -4.02 -4.37 6.31
N CYS A 298 -3.03 -5.06 6.90
CA CYS A 298 -1.97 -4.45 7.70
C CYS A 298 -2.46 -3.62 8.91
N HIS A 299 -3.51 -4.07 9.60
CA HIS A 299 -4.03 -3.41 10.82
C HIS A 299 -2.94 -3.14 11.87
N HIS A 300 -1.95 -4.05 11.99
CA HIS A 300 -0.81 -3.90 12.90
C HIS A 300 0.06 -2.64 12.62
N ARG A 301 -0.09 -2.00 11.46
CA ARG A 301 0.63 -0.77 11.07
C ARG A 301 -0.19 0.50 11.24
N LEU A 302 -1.39 0.41 11.84
CA LEU A 302 -2.20 1.58 12.08
C LEU A 302 -1.54 2.51 13.11
N LEU A 303 -1.85 3.78 13.01
CA LEU A 303 -1.47 4.81 13.96
C LEU A 303 -2.74 5.49 14.44
N TRP A 304 -2.81 5.79 15.73
CA TRP A 304 -3.97 6.46 16.32
C TRP A 304 -4.30 7.76 15.57
N ASN A 305 -3.29 8.56 15.29
CA ASN A 305 -3.45 9.88 14.68
C ASN A 305 -4.10 9.78 13.29
N ASP A 306 -3.76 8.75 12.52
CA ASP A 306 -4.34 8.53 11.20
C ASP A 306 -5.72 7.83 11.28
N TYR A 307 -6.08 7.14 12.36
CA TYR A 307 -7.31 6.33 12.43
C TYR A 307 -8.59 7.19 12.41
N VAL A 308 -9.61 6.78 11.64
CA VAL A 308 -10.88 7.55 11.53
C VAL A 308 -11.91 7.19 12.60
N GLY A 309 -11.86 5.98 13.16
CA GLY A 309 -12.86 5.48 14.12
C GLY A 309 -12.66 5.98 15.55
N LYS A 310 -12.10 7.18 15.76
CA LYS A 310 -11.79 7.71 17.10
C LYS A 310 -13.07 7.92 17.93
N GLU A 311 -14.11 8.49 17.33
CA GLU A 311 -15.42 8.68 17.99
C GLU A 311 -16.03 7.37 18.47
N PHE A 312 -15.94 6.31 17.64
CA PHE A 312 -16.36 4.97 18.04
C PHE A 312 -15.58 4.46 19.27
N PHE A 313 -14.27 4.70 19.34
CA PHE A 313 -13.47 4.36 20.52
C PHE A 313 -13.86 5.17 21.75
N HIS A 314 -14.06 6.48 21.60
CA HIS A 314 -14.48 7.37 22.69
C HIS A 314 -15.84 6.97 23.27
N ARG A 315 -16.82 6.63 22.42
CA ARG A 315 -18.15 6.13 22.88
C ARG A 315 -18.05 4.85 23.70
N LEU A 316 -17.04 4.02 23.46
CA LEU A 316 -16.79 2.77 24.17
C LEU A 316 -15.85 2.93 25.38
N ASN A 317 -15.47 4.17 25.72
CA ASN A 317 -14.47 4.47 26.75
C ASN A 317 -13.12 3.76 26.48
N LEU A 318 -12.74 3.61 25.20
CA LEU A 318 -11.44 3.12 24.79
C LEU A 318 -10.48 4.29 24.54
N THR A 319 -9.26 4.13 25.01
CA THR A 319 -8.17 5.13 24.94
C THR A 319 -7.22 4.86 23.76
N PRO A 320 -6.32 5.81 23.42
CA PRO A 320 -5.23 5.56 22.47
C PRO A 320 -4.30 4.41 22.88
N LYS A 321 -4.16 4.16 24.19
CA LYS A 321 -3.43 3.00 24.74
C LYS A 321 -4.16 1.69 24.43
N ASP A 322 -5.48 1.66 24.62
CA ASP A 322 -6.32 0.50 24.26
C ASP A 322 -6.28 0.21 22.75
N PHE A 323 -6.32 1.27 21.92
CA PHE A 323 -6.13 1.15 20.48
C PHE A 323 -4.79 0.50 20.13
N SER A 324 -3.71 0.94 20.78
CA SER A 324 -2.37 0.38 20.53
C SER A 324 -2.29 -1.11 20.90
N LEU A 325 -3.01 -1.53 21.94
CA LEU A 325 -3.12 -2.93 22.33
C LEU A 325 -3.96 -3.74 21.31
N ILE A 326 -5.14 -3.26 20.90
CA ILE A 326 -5.97 -3.89 19.84
C ILE A 326 -5.17 -4.02 18.55
N ARG A 327 -4.49 -2.96 18.13
CA ARG A 327 -3.59 -2.95 16.97
C ARG A 327 -2.55 -4.07 17.07
N THR A 328 -1.91 -4.22 18.23
CA THR A 328 -0.89 -5.26 18.46
C THR A 328 -1.49 -6.66 18.34
N LEU A 329 -2.66 -6.89 18.94
CA LEU A 329 -3.38 -8.16 18.89
C LEU A 329 -3.78 -8.58 17.48
N THR A 330 -3.99 -7.63 16.55
CA THR A 330 -4.33 -7.97 15.15
C THR A 330 -3.30 -8.87 14.46
N SER A 331 -2.03 -8.81 14.86
CA SER A 331 -0.95 -9.64 14.32
C SER A 331 -1.07 -11.13 14.70
N TRP A 332 -1.90 -11.45 15.69
CA TRP A 332 -2.06 -12.81 16.20
C TRP A 332 -2.84 -13.71 15.24
N CYS A 333 -3.43 -13.19 14.16
CA CYS A 333 -4.13 -13.97 13.13
C CYS A 333 -3.40 -14.06 11.77
N THR A 334 -2.23 -13.42 11.60
CA THR A 334 -1.57 -13.29 10.27
C THR A 334 -0.30 -14.13 10.06
N SER A 335 0.14 -14.90 11.06
CA SER A 335 1.41 -15.64 10.97
C SER A 335 1.24 -17.01 10.30
N GLU A 336 1.49 -17.08 8.99
CA GLU A 336 1.51 -18.31 8.17
C GLU A 336 2.60 -19.33 8.63
N ASN A 337 3.62 -18.89 9.37
CA ASN A 337 4.76 -19.72 9.79
C ASN A 337 4.54 -20.56 11.06
N ARG A 338 3.34 -20.59 11.64
CA ARG A 338 3.10 -21.26 12.94
C ARG A 338 2.96 -22.78 12.89
N HIS A 339 3.01 -23.41 11.69
CA HIS A 339 2.87 -24.87 11.54
C HIS A 339 4.15 -25.57 11.05
N ARG A 340 5.30 -24.88 10.95
CA ARG A 340 6.56 -25.59 10.69
C ARG A 340 7.08 -26.17 11.99
N MET A 341 6.85 -27.47 12.19
CA MET A 341 7.57 -28.27 13.18
C MET A 341 9.09 -28.13 12.94
N PRO A 342 9.95 -28.22 13.96
CA PRO A 342 11.38 -27.92 13.85
C PRO A 342 12.21 -28.87 12.96
N ASN A 343 11.61 -29.85 12.28
CA ASN A 343 12.35 -30.98 11.74
C ASN A 343 12.64 -30.98 10.24
N ASP A 344 12.20 -29.97 9.47
CA ASP A 344 12.59 -29.88 8.05
C ASP A 344 13.76 -28.92 7.84
N GLY A 345 14.96 -29.49 7.94
CA GLY A 345 16.26 -28.87 7.69
C GLY A 345 16.53 -28.46 6.23
N LYS A 346 15.54 -27.90 5.53
CA LYS A 346 15.73 -27.29 4.20
C LYS A 346 15.38 -25.80 4.28
N ARG A 347 16.41 -24.98 4.52
CA ARG A 347 16.41 -23.55 4.20
C ARG A 347 16.22 -23.40 2.68
N SER A 348 14.96 -23.35 2.23
CA SER A 348 14.64 -22.79 0.93
C SER A 348 14.71 -21.27 1.08
N THR A 349 15.73 -20.68 0.46
CA THR A 349 15.85 -19.24 0.24
C THR A 349 14.74 -18.82 -0.72
N ILE A 350 13.58 -18.45 -0.18
CA ILE A 350 12.45 -17.91 -0.93
C ILE A 350 12.40 -16.40 -0.65
N ASP A 351 12.93 -15.63 -1.60
CA ASP A 351 12.79 -14.18 -1.66
C ASP A 351 11.33 -13.81 -1.99
N GLY A 352 10.55 -13.59 -0.95
CA GLY A 352 9.21 -13.00 -1.01
C GLY A 352 9.11 -11.90 0.03
N ILE A 353 9.09 -10.64 -0.42
CA ILE A 353 8.87 -9.41 0.37
C ILE A 353 9.54 -9.50 1.75
N ALA A 354 10.85 -9.28 1.76
CA ALA A 354 11.48 -8.78 2.97
C ALA A 354 10.70 -7.53 3.39
N LEU A 355 10.00 -7.59 4.53
CA LEU A 355 9.85 -6.41 5.36
C LEU A 355 11.22 -5.75 5.36
N GLN A 356 11.30 -4.51 4.87
CA GLN A 356 12.47 -3.70 5.18
C GLN A 356 12.49 -3.61 6.70
N SER A 357 13.39 -4.40 7.27
CA SER A 357 13.95 -4.29 8.58
C SER A 357 14.54 -2.89 8.70
N THR A 358 13.69 -1.92 9.03
CA THR A 358 14.15 -0.67 9.59
C THR A 358 14.66 -0.96 10.99
N SER A 359 15.98 -0.80 11.12
CA SER A 359 16.81 -0.81 12.33
C SER A 359 17.17 -2.19 12.95
N LEU A 360 18.48 -2.41 12.94
CA LEU A 360 19.23 -3.43 13.67
C LEU A 360 19.11 -3.17 15.18
N ILE A 361 17.99 -3.56 15.78
CA ILE A 361 17.93 -3.87 17.20
C ILE A 361 17.51 -5.32 17.26
N SER A 362 18.38 -6.17 17.80
CA SER A 362 18.07 -7.51 18.26
C SER A 362 16.89 -7.42 19.24
N LYS A 363 15.65 -7.46 18.73
CA LYS A 363 14.46 -7.54 19.58
C LYS A 363 14.40 -8.94 20.16
N ASP A 364 14.67 -8.96 21.45
CA ASP A 364 14.66 -10.08 22.36
C ASP A 364 13.42 -10.96 22.23
N ARG A 365 13.55 -12.20 22.71
CA ARG A 365 12.55 -13.28 22.75
C ARG A 365 11.24 -12.96 23.53
N SER A 366 11.01 -11.72 23.95
CA SER A 366 9.96 -11.34 24.90
C SER A 366 8.54 -11.25 24.31
N THR A 367 8.36 -10.97 23.01
CA THR A 367 6.99 -10.85 22.43
C THR A 367 6.25 -12.19 22.40
N TYR A 368 6.98 -13.31 22.48
CA TYR A 368 6.41 -14.67 22.51
C TYR A 368 5.89 -15.07 23.89
N SER A 369 6.22 -14.39 24.99
CA SER A 369 5.81 -14.85 26.33
C SER A 369 4.29 -14.78 26.49
N LYS A 370 3.67 -13.64 26.16
CA LYS A 370 2.23 -13.43 26.36
C LYS A 370 1.34 -14.19 25.40
N GLN A 371 1.82 -14.48 24.19
CA GLN A 371 1.08 -15.35 23.27
C GLN A 371 0.90 -16.77 23.84
N ARG A 372 1.84 -17.26 24.66
CA ARG A 372 1.77 -18.61 25.26
C ARG A 372 0.65 -18.77 26.28
N LEU A 373 0.04 -17.68 26.73
CA LEU A 373 -1.16 -17.72 27.57
C LEU A 373 -2.37 -18.30 26.82
N PHE A 374 -2.33 -18.27 25.49
CA PHE A 374 -3.44 -18.65 24.63
C PHE A 374 -3.01 -19.73 23.64
N SER A 375 -3.93 -20.67 23.35
CA SER A 375 -3.75 -21.63 22.26
C SER A 375 -3.63 -20.93 20.91
N ILE A 376 -3.08 -21.61 19.90
CA ILE A 376 -2.97 -21.05 18.54
C ILE A 376 -4.34 -20.65 18.00
N GLU A 377 -5.38 -21.45 18.26
CA GLU A 377 -6.75 -21.17 17.85
C GLU A 377 -7.32 -19.93 18.56
N GLN A 378 -7.07 -19.80 19.86
CA GLN A 378 -7.48 -18.61 20.63
C GLN A 378 -6.78 -17.36 20.11
N GLN A 379 -5.47 -17.42 19.85
CA GLN A 379 -4.71 -16.30 19.29
C GLN A 379 -5.29 -15.85 17.94
N GLU A 380 -5.65 -16.80 17.06
CA GLU A 380 -6.26 -16.46 15.78
C GLU A 380 -7.61 -15.78 15.97
N LYS A 381 -8.48 -16.31 16.84
CA LYS A 381 -9.78 -15.69 17.17
C LYS A 381 -9.62 -14.29 17.74
N ILE A 382 -8.72 -14.09 18.71
CA ILE A 382 -8.42 -12.78 19.31
C ILE A 382 -7.96 -11.80 18.23
N GLY A 383 -7.00 -12.21 17.39
CA GLY A 383 -6.48 -11.35 16.32
C GLY A 383 -7.54 -10.98 15.28
N LEU A 384 -8.43 -11.90 14.93
CA LEU A 384 -9.56 -11.63 14.03
C LEU A 384 -10.55 -10.64 14.66
N LYS A 385 -10.97 -10.85 15.91
CA LYS A 385 -11.86 -9.93 16.64
C LYS A 385 -11.24 -8.53 16.74
N ALA A 386 -9.95 -8.44 17.05
CA ALA A 386 -9.21 -7.17 17.11
C ALA A 386 -9.24 -6.41 15.77
N LYS A 387 -9.02 -7.11 14.64
CA LYS A 387 -9.18 -6.52 13.30
C LYS A 387 -10.59 -6.00 13.07
N ARG A 388 -11.60 -6.80 13.43
CA ARG A 388 -13.02 -6.47 13.23
C ARG A 388 -13.46 -5.23 14.00
N ILE A 389 -12.98 -5.02 15.22
CA ILE A 389 -13.27 -3.79 15.99
C ILE A 389 -12.72 -2.56 15.25
N LEU A 390 -11.47 -2.63 14.77
CA LEU A 390 -10.87 -1.52 14.02
C LEU A 390 -11.61 -1.23 12.72
N ASP A 391 -12.06 -2.28 12.02
CA ASP A 391 -12.83 -2.14 10.79
C ASP A 391 -14.25 -1.62 11.05
N TRP A 392 -14.85 -1.97 12.20
CA TRP A 392 -16.15 -1.45 12.60
C TRP A 392 -16.12 0.05 12.85
N GLY A 393 -15.07 0.56 13.51
CA GLY A 393 -14.90 2.02 13.66
C GLY A 393 -14.80 2.76 12.33
N ARG A 394 -14.29 2.12 11.26
CA ARG A 394 -14.29 2.68 9.90
C ARG A 394 -15.69 2.67 9.27
N ILE A 395 -16.49 1.65 9.55
CA ILE A 395 -17.90 1.59 9.12
C ILE A 395 -18.70 2.70 9.78
N GLU A 396 -18.60 2.83 11.11
CA GLU A 396 -19.30 3.89 11.86
C GLU A 396 -18.92 5.27 11.32
N TYR A 397 -17.63 5.52 11.11
CA TYR A 397 -17.14 6.76 10.50
C TYR A 397 -17.79 7.04 9.13
N LEU A 398 -17.87 6.04 8.25
CA LEU A 398 -18.48 6.22 6.92
C LEU A 398 -20.00 6.41 7.00
N ASN A 399 -20.68 5.67 7.87
CA ASN A 399 -22.12 5.78 8.10
C ASN A 399 -22.51 7.16 8.61
N GLU A 400 -21.76 7.69 9.57
CA GLU A 400 -21.92 9.06 10.09
C GLU A 400 -21.67 10.13 9.02
N ASN A 401 -20.99 9.78 7.93
CA ASN A 401 -20.64 10.68 6.84
C ASN A 401 -21.40 10.41 5.52
N GLY A 402 -22.60 9.82 5.61
CA GLY A 402 -23.54 9.72 4.49
C GLY A 402 -23.29 8.56 3.53
N PHE A 403 -22.55 7.54 3.97
CA PHE A 403 -22.35 6.31 3.21
C PHE A 403 -23.03 5.12 3.88
N ASN A 404 -23.59 4.19 3.11
CA ASN A 404 -23.97 2.88 3.62
C ASN A 404 -22.77 1.92 3.51
N ALA A 405 -22.06 1.69 4.62
CA ALA A 405 -20.84 0.90 4.69
C ALA A 405 -21.04 -0.48 5.32
N HIS A 406 -20.36 -1.49 4.78
CA HIS A 406 -20.32 -2.84 5.31
C HIS A 406 -19.01 -3.56 4.98
N LEU A 407 -18.71 -4.63 5.72
CA LEU A 407 -17.61 -5.54 5.40
C LEU A 407 -18.09 -6.68 4.51
N LYS A 408 -17.25 -7.07 3.57
CA LYS A 408 -17.47 -8.20 2.67
C LYS A 408 -16.27 -9.14 2.74
N VAL A 409 -16.51 -10.45 2.81
CA VAL A 409 -15.49 -11.43 2.41
C VAL A 409 -15.34 -11.32 0.91
N TYR A 410 -14.29 -10.68 0.39
CA TYR A 410 -14.15 -10.52 -1.07
C TYR A 410 -13.55 -11.78 -1.70
N VAL A 411 -12.67 -12.47 -0.99
CA VAL A 411 -11.97 -13.65 -1.52
C VAL A 411 -11.81 -14.74 -0.44
N SER A 412 -11.51 -15.96 -0.86
CA SER A 412 -11.26 -17.07 0.09
C SER A 412 -9.98 -16.83 0.91
N LYS A 413 -10.00 -17.24 2.19
CA LYS A 413 -8.81 -17.24 3.07
C LYS A 413 -7.63 -18.04 2.49
N ASN A 414 -7.88 -19.02 1.62
CA ASN A 414 -6.83 -19.81 0.96
C ASN A 414 -6.01 -18.97 -0.04
N ILE A 415 -6.59 -17.88 -0.56
CA ILE A 415 -5.91 -16.96 -1.48
C ILE A 415 -5.07 -15.98 -0.66
N THR A 416 -5.67 -15.32 0.33
CA THR A 416 -5.01 -14.37 1.24
C THR A 416 -5.68 -14.43 2.61
N LEU A 417 -4.92 -14.26 3.71
CA LEU A 417 -5.49 -14.12 5.04
C LEU A 417 -6.17 -12.75 5.24
N GLU A 418 -5.80 -11.75 4.43
CA GLU A 418 -6.40 -10.41 4.40
C GLU A 418 -7.54 -10.39 3.37
N ASN A 419 -8.61 -11.12 3.67
CA ASN A 419 -9.65 -11.48 2.70
C ASN A 419 -10.94 -10.67 2.82
N ILE A 420 -10.84 -9.48 3.41
CA ILE A 420 -11.97 -8.63 3.75
C ILE A 420 -11.85 -7.31 3.02
N ALA A 421 -12.95 -6.87 2.40
CA ALA A 421 -13.08 -5.55 1.82
C ALA A 421 -14.09 -4.71 2.61
N LEU A 422 -13.78 -3.43 2.74
CA LEU A 422 -14.74 -2.39 3.12
C LEU A 422 -15.42 -1.92 1.84
N ILE A 423 -16.74 -2.02 1.80
CA ILE A 423 -17.57 -1.54 0.70
C ILE A 423 -18.51 -0.48 1.28
N ALA A 424 -18.51 0.70 0.69
CA ALA A 424 -19.41 1.77 1.05
C ALA A 424 -20.01 2.39 -0.21
N THR A 425 -21.30 2.70 -0.16
CA THR A 425 -22.02 3.37 -1.26
C THR A 425 -22.65 4.64 -0.71
N SER A 426 -22.65 5.74 -1.48
CA SER A 426 -23.31 6.96 -1.03
C SER A 426 -24.81 6.68 -0.83
N MET A 427 -25.34 7.12 0.32
CA MET A 427 -26.78 7.11 0.54
C MET A 427 -27.38 8.18 -0.38
N SER A 428 -28.22 7.76 -1.33
CA SER A 428 -29.02 8.72 -2.11
C SER A 428 -29.82 9.58 -1.13
N THR A 429 -29.72 10.90 -1.24
CA THR A 429 -30.60 11.82 -0.52
C THR A 429 -31.99 11.81 -1.11
#